data_AF-A0A509MJC1-F1
#
_entry.id   AF-A0A509MJC1-F1
#
_cell.length_a   1.000
_cell.length_b   1.000
_cell.length_c   1.000
_cell.angle_alpha   90.00
_cell.angle_beta   90.00
_cell.angle_gamma   90.00
#
_symmetry.space_group_name_H-M   'P 1'
#
loop_
_entity.id
_entity.type
_entity.pdbx_description
1 polymer ?
#
loop_
_entity_poly.entity_id
_entity_poly.type
_entity_poly.pdbx_seq_one_letter_code
_entity_poly.pdbx_strand_id
1 'polypeptide(L)'
;MSEMDLRMKAARVAGQADLRDIRTAALHAEVDFPPQPGSNLGYDLDSNFEFALPQDEGDLTVVMGQYTASLSVKEGDEKKEFARLGFTLMALYEVGTPQGDAFSHEELEAFVRTSGQFALYPYARETMSMLTTRLGVPNLTLPVLRVALDKDEVQRALD
;
A
#
# COMPACT_ATOMS: atom_id res chain seq x y z
N MET A 1 -17.89 2.71 6.37
CA MET A 1 -17.29 4.06 6.52
C MET A 1 -16.80 4.44 5.15
N SER A 2 -17.21 5.60 4.63
CA SER A 2 -16.80 6.01 3.29
C SER A 2 -15.33 6.43 3.27
N GLU A 3 -14.73 6.55 2.08
CA GLU A 3 -13.33 7.01 1.98
C GLU A 3 -13.19 8.47 2.41
N MET A 4 -14.25 9.29 2.25
CA MET A 4 -14.25 10.66 2.72
C MET A 4 -14.28 10.73 4.26
N ASP A 5 -15.07 9.89 4.92
CA ASP A 5 -15.08 9.77 6.38
C ASP A 5 -13.68 9.43 6.93
N LEU A 6 -12.99 8.47 6.29
CA LEU A 6 -11.63 8.08 6.67
C LEU A 6 -10.66 9.26 6.54
N ARG A 7 -10.75 10.05 5.47
CA ARG A 7 -9.88 11.22 5.28
C ARG A 7 -10.13 12.30 6.31
N MET A 8 -11.40 12.55 6.64
CA MET A 8 -11.76 13.52 7.68
C MET A 8 -11.24 13.09 9.05
N LYS A 9 -11.35 11.81 9.40
CA LYS A 9 -10.75 11.26 10.63
C LYS A 9 -9.22 11.32 10.62
N ALA A 10 -8.60 11.09 9.48
CA ALA A 10 -7.15 11.15 9.33
C ALA A 10 -6.57 12.58 9.36
N ALA A 11 -7.39 13.61 9.10
CA ALA A 11 -6.92 14.95 8.79
C ALA A 11 -6.01 15.56 9.87
N ARG A 12 -6.34 15.35 11.15
CA ARG A 12 -5.55 15.89 12.27
C ARG A 12 -4.16 15.25 12.35
N VAL A 13 -4.08 13.92 12.20
CA VAL A 13 -2.81 13.19 12.16
C VAL A 13 -2.01 13.60 10.92
N ALA A 14 -2.67 13.64 9.75
CA ALA A 14 -2.03 13.99 8.48
C ALA A 14 -1.42 15.40 8.48
N GLY A 15 -2.04 16.34 9.20
CA GLY A 15 -1.49 17.70 9.34
C GLY A 15 -0.30 17.83 10.29
N GLN A 16 0.05 16.78 11.03
CA GLN A 16 1.10 16.79 12.07
C GLN A 16 2.09 15.63 11.95
N ALA A 17 1.88 14.72 11.00
CA ALA A 17 2.76 13.61 10.71
C ALA A 17 3.80 14.01 9.66
N ASP A 18 5.06 13.73 9.94
CA ASP A 18 6.17 13.90 9.01
C ASP A 18 6.81 12.54 8.69
N LEU A 19 6.98 12.27 7.40
CA LEU A 19 7.55 11.01 6.94
C LEU A 19 9.07 11.06 7.07
N ARG A 20 9.64 10.21 7.91
CA ARG A 20 11.08 10.17 8.19
C ARG A 20 11.83 9.17 7.33
N ASP A 21 11.26 8.00 7.11
CA ASP A 21 11.93 6.90 6.41
C ASP A 21 10.92 5.96 5.76
N ILE A 22 11.32 5.33 4.64
CA ILE A 22 10.61 4.21 4.02
C ILE A 22 11.62 3.11 3.72
N ARG A 23 11.33 1.89 4.19
CA ARG A 23 12.23 0.75 4.04
C ARG A 23 11.51 -0.56 3.81
N THR A 24 12.21 -1.49 3.18
CA THR A 24 11.73 -2.87 2.98
C THR A 24 12.09 -3.71 4.20
N ALA A 25 11.09 -4.31 4.82
CA ALA A 25 11.25 -5.19 5.98
C ALA A 25 11.36 -6.66 5.60
N ALA A 26 10.65 -7.07 4.55
CA ALA A 26 10.66 -8.44 4.05
C ALA A 26 10.49 -8.42 2.53
N LEU A 27 11.10 -9.40 1.87
CA LEU A 27 11.00 -9.60 0.44
C LEU A 27 11.12 -11.09 0.10
N HIS A 28 10.21 -11.57 -0.72
CA HIS A 28 10.13 -12.92 -1.22
C HIS A 28 9.64 -12.87 -2.66
N ALA A 29 10.30 -13.63 -3.54
CA ALA A 29 9.98 -13.66 -4.95
C ALA A 29 10.38 -15.01 -5.53
N GLU A 30 9.46 -15.67 -6.20
CA GLU A 30 9.66 -16.99 -6.79
C GLU A 30 8.98 -17.07 -8.16
N VAL A 31 9.63 -17.79 -9.07
CA VAL A 31 9.09 -18.13 -10.39
C VAL A 31 9.13 -19.64 -10.53
N ASP A 32 7.97 -20.24 -10.76
CA ASP A 32 7.83 -21.68 -10.94
C ASP A 32 8.23 -22.10 -12.36
N PHE A 33 7.81 -21.32 -13.35
CA PHE A 33 8.14 -21.53 -14.75
C PHE A 33 8.09 -20.22 -15.55
N PRO A 34 8.93 -20.07 -16.59
CA PRO A 34 8.88 -18.89 -17.44
C PRO A 34 7.63 -18.94 -18.34
N PRO A 35 6.89 -17.82 -18.52
CA PRO A 35 5.79 -17.76 -19.48
C PRO A 35 6.34 -17.81 -20.92
N GLN A 36 5.55 -18.36 -21.85
CA GLN A 36 5.93 -18.38 -23.26
C GLN A 36 5.79 -16.99 -23.90
N PRO A 37 6.60 -16.65 -24.92
CA PRO A 37 6.40 -15.43 -25.69
C PRO A 37 4.98 -15.35 -26.26
N GLY A 38 4.30 -14.22 -26.04
CA GLY A 38 2.93 -14.00 -26.52
C GLY A 38 1.81 -14.56 -25.64
N SER A 39 2.12 -15.17 -24.49
CA SER A 39 1.11 -15.58 -23.51
C SER A 39 0.28 -14.40 -23.02
N ASN A 40 -1.00 -14.64 -22.74
CA ASN A 40 -1.89 -13.66 -22.10
C ASN A 40 -1.65 -13.67 -20.60
N LEU A 41 -1.07 -12.59 -20.06
CA LEU A 41 -0.66 -12.49 -18.67
C LEU A 41 -1.72 -11.76 -17.84
N GLY A 42 -1.92 -12.24 -16.62
CA GLY A 42 -2.74 -11.60 -15.59
C GLY A 42 -1.98 -11.50 -14.28
N TYR A 43 -2.45 -10.63 -13.39
CA TYR A 43 -1.98 -10.59 -12.02
C TYR A 43 -3.14 -10.33 -11.07
N ASP A 44 -3.02 -10.86 -9.87
CA ASP A 44 -3.90 -10.56 -8.74
C ASP A 44 -3.01 -9.98 -7.64
N LEU A 45 -3.38 -8.81 -7.10
CA LEU A 45 -2.62 -8.09 -6.07
C LEU A 45 -3.49 -7.95 -4.82
N ASP A 46 -2.97 -8.46 -3.72
CA ASP A 46 -3.50 -8.25 -2.38
C ASP A 46 -2.57 -7.29 -1.61
N SER A 47 -3.15 -6.45 -0.77
CA SER A 47 -2.40 -5.59 0.13
C SER A 47 -3.11 -5.45 1.47
N ASN A 48 -2.37 -5.65 2.55
CA ASN A 48 -2.83 -5.44 3.91
C ASN A 48 -1.98 -4.35 4.58
N PHE A 49 -2.62 -3.49 5.37
CA PHE A 49 -1.96 -2.40 6.06
C PHE A 49 -2.18 -2.50 7.56
N GLU A 50 -1.09 -2.39 8.31
CA GLU A 50 -1.07 -2.42 9.76
C GLU A 50 -0.27 -1.24 10.29
N PHE A 51 -0.42 -0.94 11.57
CA PHE A 51 0.37 0.09 12.22
C PHE A 51 0.74 -0.28 13.64
N ALA A 52 1.88 0.23 14.06
CA ALA A 52 2.33 0.19 15.45
C ALA A 52 2.42 1.63 15.96
N LEU A 53 1.83 1.84 17.13
CA LEU A 53 1.90 3.12 17.82
C LEU A 53 3.19 3.24 18.63
N PRO A 54 3.70 4.46 18.83
CA PRO A 54 4.80 4.71 19.74
C PRO A 54 4.47 4.18 21.13
N GLN A 55 5.43 3.52 21.79
CA GLN A 55 5.28 3.06 23.18
C GLN A 55 5.78 4.11 24.16
N ASP A 56 6.83 4.83 23.77
CA ASP A 56 7.44 5.90 24.54
C ASP A 56 7.37 7.24 23.80
N GLU A 57 7.55 8.33 24.55
CA GLU A 57 7.62 9.68 23.97
C GLU A 57 8.87 9.83 23.08
N GLY A 58 8.66 10.21 21.82
CA GLY A 58 9.72 10.31 20.81
C GLY A 58 9.88 9.08 19.90
N ASP A 59 9.14 7.99 20.15
CA ASP A 59 9.07 6.86 19.23
C ASP A 59 8.35 7.24 17.92
N LEU A 60 8.78 6.62 16.82
CA LEU A 60 8.16 6.80 15.51
C LEU A 60 6.94 5.88 15.37
N THR A 61 5.87 6.42 14.79
CA THR A 61 4.74 5.60 14.35
C THR A 61 5.15 4.82 13.11
N VAL A 62 4.95 3.50 13.12
CA VAL A 62 5.32 2.63 12.00
C VAL A 62 4.05 2.21 11.27
N VAL A 63 4.01 2.48 9.96
CA VAL A 63 2.98 1.96 9.06
C VAL A 63 3.58 0.85 8.24
N MET A 64 2.98 -0.34 8.28
CA MET A 64 3.43 -1.52 7.53
C MET A 64 2.45 -1.80 6.39
N GLY A 65 2.94 -1.86 5.15
CA GLY A 65 2.19 -2.31 3.99
C GLY A 65 2.73 -3.66 3.52
N GLN A 66 1.94 -4.71 3.67
CA GLN A 66 2.24 -6.04 3.14
C GLN A 66 1.58 -6.18 1.78
N TYR A 67 2.34 -6.58 0.77
CA TYR A 67 1.86 -6.77 -0.60
C TYR A 67 2.15 -8.20 -1.05
N THR A 68 1.13 -8.85 -1.60
CA THR A 68 1.27 -10.16 -2.22
C THR A 68 0.72 -10.09 -3.64
N ALA A 69 1.50 -10.49 -4.63
CA ALA A 69 1.06 -10.60 -6.01
C ALA A 69 1.28 -12.00 -6.57
N SER A 70 0.25 -12.53 -7.21
CA SER A 70 0.28 -13.75 -7.99
C SER A 70 0.24 -13.39 -9.47
N LEU A 71 1.22 -13.87 -10.24
CA LEU A 71 1.26 -13.69 -11.69
C LEU A 71 0.78 -14.97 -12.37
N SER A 72 -0.09 -14.83 -13.36
CA SER A 72 -0.71 -15.97 -14.05
C SER A 72 -0.66 -15.85 -15.57
N VAL A 73 -0.63 -16.99 -16.23
CA VAL A 73 -0.92 -17.12 -17.66
C VAL A 73 -2.36 -17.59 -17.82
N LYS A 74 -3.08 -17.03 -18.80
CA LYS A 74 -4.42 -17.49 -19.17
C LYS A 74 -4.32 -18.43 -20.36
N GLU A 75 -4.73 -19.68 -20.16
CA GLU A 75 -4.78 -20.73 -21.19
C GLU A 75 -6.24 -21.20 -21.34
N GLY A 76 -6.94 -20.66 -22.34
CA GLY A 76 -8.38 -20.86 -22.46
C GLY A 76 -9.14 -20.24 -21.28
N ASP A 77 -9.86 -21.06 -20.52
CA ASP A 77 -10.60 -20.66 -19.32
C ASP A 77 -9.81 -20.88 -18.01
N GLU A 78 -8.63 -21.49 -18.08
CA GLU A 78 -7.79 -21.75 -16.91
C GLU A 78 -6.77 -20.62 -16.69
N LYS A 79 -6.55 -20.29 -15.40
CA LYS A 79 -5.45 -19.45 -14.95
C LYS A 79 -4.40 -20.33 -14.29
N LYS A 80 -3.17 -20.28 -14.78
CA LYS A 80 -2.04 -20.98 -14.16
C LYS A 80 -1.08 -19.95 -13.58
N GLU A 81 -0.91 -19.96 -12.26
CA GLU A 81 0.09 -19.13 -11.57
C GLU A 81 1.50 -19.60 -11.99
N PHE A 82 2.37 -18.65 -12.31
CA PHE A 82 3.76 -18.93 -12.72
C PHE A 82 4.80 -18.23 -11.85
N ALA A 83 4.38 -17.24 -11.05
CA ALA A 83 5.26 -16.53 -10.14
C ALA A 83 4.46 -15.95 -8.97
N ARG A 84 5.13 -15.85 -7.82
CA ARG A 84 4.60 -15.23 -6.61
C ARG A 84 5.60 -14.21 -6.06
N LEU A 85 5.07 -13.05 -5.70
CA LEU A 85 5.83 -11.92 -5.17
C LEU A 85 5.21 -11.53 -3.84
N GLY A 86 6.02 -11.41 -2.80
CA GLY A 86 5.61 -10.98 -1.48
C GLY A 86 6.62 -9.99 -0.92
N PHE A 87 6.18 -8.83 -0.45
CA PHE A 87 7.09 -7.90 0.22
C PHE A 87 6.36 -7.06 1.26
N THR A 88 7.11 -6.59 2.24
CA THR A 88 6.62 -5.72 3.30
C THR A 88 7.41 -4.42 3.29
N LEU A 89 6.71 -3.31 3.18
CA LEU A 89 7.27 -1.97 3.31
C LEU A 89 6.88 -1.39 4.65
N MET A 90 7.78 -0.60 5.23
CA MET A 90 7.55 0.16 6.46
C MET A 90 7.77 1.64 6.16
N ALA A 91 6.78 2.47 6.50
CA ALA A 91 6.91 3.91 6.57
C ALA A 91 7.01 4.32 8.04
N LEU A 92 8.01 5.13 8.36
CA LEU A 92 8.24 5.66 9.69
C LEU A 92 7.82 7.12 9.71
N TYR A 93 6.88 7.42 10.58
CA TYR A 93 6.36 8.76 10.79
C TYR A 93 6.79 9.27 12.15
N GLU A 94 7.32 10.49 12.15
CA GLU A 94 7.31 11.29 13.36
C GLU A 94 5.95 11.98 13.41
N VAL A 95 5.17 11.66 14.43
CA VAL A 95 3.88 12.31 14.66
C VAL A 95 4.09 13.25 15.82
N GLY A 96 3.97 14.56 15.57
CA GLY A 96 4.19 15.55 16.60
C GLY A 96 3.28 15.32 17.82
N THR A 97 3.73 15.71 19.00
CA THR A 97 2.86 15.79 20.17
C THR A 97 1.79 16.84 19.87
N PRO A 98 0.49 16.47 19.83
CA PRO A 98 -0.54 17.43 19.49
C PRO A 98 -0.55 18.57 20.50
N GLN A 99 -0.76 19.81 20.04
CA GLN A 99 -1.17 20.90 20.93
C GLN A 99 -2.60 20.58 21.41
N GLY A 100 -2.73 19.74 22.44
CA GLY A 100 -4.02 19.27 22.96
C GLY A 100 -4.06 17.76 23.20
N ASP A 101 -5.20 17.14 22.91
CA ASP A 101 -5.45 15.72 23.21
C ASP A 101 -4.67 14.77 22.29
N ALA A 102 -4.27 13.62 22.85
CA ALA A 102 -3.64 12.52 22.12
C ALA A 102 -4.47 12.08 20.90
N PHE A 103 -3.80 11.51 19.89
CA PHE A 103 -4.49 10.91 18.76
C PHE A 103 -5.28 9.68 19.20
N SER A 104 -6.55 9.63 18.81
CA SER A 104 -7.36 8.44 19.01
C SER A 104 -6.92 7.33 18.06
N HIS A 105 -7.16 6.08 18.46
CA HIS A 105 -6.85 4.92 17.63
C HIS A 105 -7.55 4.97 16.27
N GLU A 106 -8.80 5.47 16.22
CA GLU A 106 -9.55 5.62 14.97
C GLU A 106 -8.93 6.64 14.01
N GLU A 107 -8.38 7.74 14.52
CA GLU A 107 -7.69 8.74 13.69
C GLU A 107 -6.41 8.15 13.07
N LEU A 108 -5.67 7.38 13.86
CA LEU A 108 -4.42 6.72 13.43
C LEU A 108 -4.69 5.61 12.41
N GLU A 109 -5.69 4.77 12.67
CA GLU A 109 -6.12 3.74 11.71
C GLU A 109 -6.60 4.39 10.39
N ALA A 110 -7.38 5.47 10.48
CA ALA A 110 -7.82 6.19 9.30
C ALA A 110 -6.66 6.83 8.52
N PHE A 111 -5.65 7.36 9.22
CA PHE A 111 -4.42 7.89 8.62
C PHE A 111 -3.64 6.81 7.86
N VAL A 112 -3.48 5.63 8.45
CA VAL A 112 -2.79 4.49 7.84
C VAL A 112 -3.48 4.05 6.55
N ARG A 113 -4.80 3.90 6.61
CA ARG A 113 -5.63 3.48 5.47
C ARG A 113 -5.79 4.53 4.37
N THR A 114 -5.30 5.75 4.61
CA THR A 114 -5.33 6.83 3.63
C THR A 114 -3.90 7.27 3.31
N SER A 115 -3.37 8.24 4.04
CA SER A 115 -2.05 8.83 3.80
C SER A 115 -0.91 7.81 3.83
N GLY A 116 -0.97 6.84 4.77
CA GLY A 116 0.03 5.77 4.87
C GLY A 116 0.09 4.90 3.61
N GLN A 117 -1.07 4.44 3.13
CA GLN A 117 -1.16 3.69 1.88
C GLN A 117 -0.64 4.49 0.67
N PHE A 118 -1.00 5.77 0.57
CA PHE A 118 -0.54 6.65 -0.51
C PHE A 118 0.98 6.87 -0.48
N ALA A 119 1.58 6.96 0.70
CA ALA A 119 3.02 7.12 0.84
C ALA A 119 3.78 5.85 0.45
N LEU A 120 3.26 4.67 0.79
CA LEU A 120 3.91 3.38 0.50
C LEU A 120 3.74 2.91 -0.95
N TYR A 121 2.61 3.24 -1.59
CA TYR A 121 2.27 2.71 -2.91
C TYR A 121 3.30 2.96 -4.02
N PRO A 122 3.94 4.13 -4.14
CA PRO A 122 4.99 4.36 -5.14
C PRO A 122 6.18 3.40 -5.00
N TYR A 123 6.57 3.09 -3.75
CA TYR A 123 7.65 2.15 -3.45
C TYR A 123 7.23 0.71 -3.73
N ALA A 124 5.98 0.35 -3.47
CA ALA A 124 5.44 -0.95 -3.84
C ALA A 124 5.40 -1.14 -5.36
N ARG A 125 5.02 -0.08 -6.10
CA ARG A 125 5.00 -0.05 -7.56
C ARG A 125 6.39 -0.23 -8.15
N GLU A 126 7.40 0.45 -7.60
CA GLU A 126 8.80 0.28 -8.01
C GLU A 126 9.31 -1.13 -7.67
N THR A 127 9.08 -1.60 -6.44
CA THR A 127 9.52 -2.92 -5.98
C THR A 127 8.95 -4.03 -6.87
N MET A 128 7.67 -3.95 -7.25
CA MET A 128 7.05 -4.89 -8.18
C MET A 128 7.75 -4.93 -9.54
N SER A 129 8.04 -3.76 -10.10
CA SER A 129 8.70 -3.62 -11.40
C SER A 129 10.14 -4.14 -11.35
N MET A 130 10.85 -3.82 -10.27
CA MET A 130 12.20 -4.28 -10.01
C MET A 130 12.26 -5.80 -9.86
N LEU A 131 11.35 -6.39 -9.08
CA LEU A 131 11.30 -7.84 -8.85
C LEU A 131 10.98 -8.60 -10.12
N THR A 132 9.94 -8.21 -10.86
CA THR A 132 9.59 -8.89 -12.12
C THR A 132 10.73 -8.83 -13.15
N THR A 133 11.42 -7.69 -13.25
CA THR A 133 12.60 -7.55 -14.10
C THR A 133 13.74 -8.48 -13.67
N ARG A 134 14.04 -8.56 -12.36
CA ARG A 134 15.13 -9.42 -11.85
C ARG A 134 14.83 -10.91 -11.94
N LEU A 135 13.56 -11.30 -11.89
CA LEU A 135 13.12 -12.68 -12.08
C LEU A 135 13.11 -13.12 -13.54
N GLY A 136 13.40 -12.21 -14.49
CA GLY A 136 13.41 -12.53 -15.92
C GLY A 136 12.01 -12.75 -16.50
N VAL A 137 10.97 -12.32 -15.79
CA VAL A 137 9.58 -12.35 -16.29
C VAL A 137 9.22 -10.99 -16.89
N PRO A 138 8.16 -10.91 -17.72
CA PRO A 138 7.70 -9.62 -18.24
C PRO A 138 7.45 -8.61 -17.12
N ASN A 139 7.98 -7.40 -17.30
CA ASN A 139 7.93 -6.34 -16.28
C ASN A 139 6.47 -6.00 -15.92
N LEU A 140 6.15 -6.09 -14.63
CA LEU A 140 4.87 -5.64 -14.08
C LEU A 140 5.05 -4.26 -13.45
N THR A 141 4.50 -3.24 -14.11
CA THR A 141 4.34 -1.92 -13.51
C THR A 141 2.90 -1.77 -13.01
N LEU A 142 2.73 -1.65 -11.69
CA LEU A 142 1.39 -1.44 -11.12
C LEU A 142 0.76 -0.14 -11.68
N PRO A 143 -0.57 -0.09 -11.86
CA PRO A 143 -1.27 1.14 -12.24
C PRO A 143 -1.15 2.21 -11.14
N VAL A 144 -1.71 3.40 -11.37
CA VAL A 144 -1.80 4.42 -10.31
C VAL A 144 -2.87 3.99 -9.30
N LEU A 145 -2.57 4.14 -8.00
CA LEU A 145 -3.55 3.93 -6.94
C LEU A 145 -4.70 4.93 -7.10
N ARG A 146 -5.93 4.42 -7.16
CA ARG A 146 -7.14 5.23 -7.31
C ARG A 146 -7.85 5.36 -5.97
N VAL A 147 -8.29 6.58 -5.70
CA VAL A 147 -9.21 6.93 -4.63
C VAL A 147 -10.62 6.52 -5.06
N ALA A 148 -11.34 5.77 -4.22
CA ALA A 148 -12.75 5.52 -4.45
C ALA A 148 -13.56 6.71 -3.92
N LEU A 149 -13.96 7.61 -4.83
CA LEU A 149 -14.83 8.73 -4.50
C LEU A 149 -16.30 8.35 -4.74
N ASP A 150 -17.14 8.55 -3.73
CA ASP A 150 -18.59 8.58 -3.92
C ASP A 150 -18.98 9.94 -4.53
N LYS A 151 -19.72 9.91 -5.65
CA LYS A 151 -20.13 11.11 -6.37
C LYS A 151 -21.03 12.02 -5.54
N ASP A 152 -21.91 11.44 -4.72
CA ASP A 152 -22.87 12.19 -3.91
C ASP A 152 -22.18 12.85 -2.70
N GLU A 153 -21.06 12.29 -2.25
CA GLU A 153 -20.19 12.88 -1.23
C GLU A 153 -19.39 14.05 -1.77
N VAL A 154 -18.78 13.89 -2.96
CA VAL A 154 -18.01 14.96 -3.60
C VAL A 154 -18.87 16.19 -3.86
N GLN A 155 -20.11 16.00 -4.35
CA GLN A 155 -21.01 17.12 -4.61
C GLN A 155 -21.35 17.90 -3.34
N ARG A 156 -21.65 17.21 -2.24
CA ARG A 156 -21.94 17.84 -0.93
C ARG A 156 -20.77 18.64 -0.35
N ALA A 157 -19.52 18.29 -0.70
CA ALA A 157 -18.34 19.01 -0.24
C ALA A 157 -18.02 20.27 -1.06
N LEU A 158 -18.61 20.40 -2.25
CA LEU A 158 -18.41 21.53 -3.17
C LEU A 158 -19.51 22.59 -3.06
N ASP A 159 -20.63 22.27 -2.42
CA ASP A 159 -21.76 23.16 -2.14
C ASP A 159 -21.61 23.88 -0.79
#